data_AF-A0A0C9UWV1-F1
#
_entry.id   AF-A0A0C9UWV1-F1
#
_cell.length_a   1.000
_cell.length_b   1.000
_cell.length_c   1.000
_cell.angle_alpha   90.00
_cell.angle_beta   90.00
_cell.angle_gamma   90.00
#
_symmetry.space_group_name_H-M   'P 1'
#
loop_
_entity.id
_entity.type
_entity.pdbx_description
1 polymer ?
#
loop_
_entity_poly.entity_id
_entity_poly.type
_entity_poly.pdbx_seq_one_letter_code
_entity_poly.pdbx_strand_id
1 'polypeptide(L)'
;LPILNDPKVYIWMGAGLPVPHELYHAQRWLQSVVENCATGQKDVEDSRASDREQRVTEIRECPVHTLRDCSSDELYLGDLGLTRWKFEDIIDKDHRENLIIENTNKLPGDPTIIWSLGYYLRPSYHGKGIMKAAIRTLLEWAVENMNVRHLRATAMDENKSSLSTLISNGFKVEKILPDFAFKEGNKTGLAVLELKYSSAV
;
A
#
# COMPACT_ATOMS: atom_id res chain seq x y z
N LEU A 1 -8.30 21.54 -7.09
CA LEU A 1 -6.86 21.26 -6.95
C LEU A 1 -6.62 19.79 -7.27
N PRO A 2 -5.49 19.42 -7.91
CA PRO A 2 -5.06 18.01 -7.98
C PRO A 2 -5.02 17.40 -6.56
N ILE A 3 -5.43 16.14 -6.41
CA ILE A 3 -5.66 15.53 -5.08
C ILE A 3 -4.40 15.61 -4.20
N LEU A 4 -3.23 15.30 -4.75
CA LEU A 4 -1.95 15.31 -4.03
C LEU A 4 -1.37 16.72 -3.79
N ASN A 5 -2.04 17.77 -4.25
CA ASN A 5 -1.75 19.17 -3.88
C ASN A 5 -2.81 19.75 -2.93
N ASP A 6 -3.80 18.97 -2.52
CA ASP A 6 -4.78 19.38 -1.53
C ASP A 6 -4.21 19.18 -0.11
N PRO A 7 -4.21 20.21 0.76
CA PRO A 7 -3.69 20.09 2.12
C PRO A 7 -4.44 19.08 2.97
N LYS A 8 -5.67 18.70 2.62
CA LYS A 8 -6.38 17.60 3.29
C LYS A 8 -5.79 16.22 2.98
N VAL A 9 -4.89 16.14 1.99
CA VAL A 9 -4.20 14.91 1.58
C VAL A 9 -2.70 15.01 1.84
N TYR A 10 -2.00 15.96 1.22
CA TYR A 10 -0.53 15.91 1.17
C TYR A 10 0.14 16.02 2.55
N ILE A 11 -0.49 16.69 3.53
CA ILE A 11 0.08 16.82 4.88
C ILE A 11 0.24 15.47 5.58
N TRP A 12 -0.50 14.46 5.13
CA TRP A 12 -0.49 13.11 5.65
C TRP A 12 0.37 12.15 4.82
N MET A 13 0.86 12.64 3.69
CA MET A 13 1.77 11.89 2.83
C MET A 13 3.18 12.04 3.40
N GLY A 14 3.91 10.93 3.49
CA GLY A 14 5.27 10.94 4.03
C GLY A 14 6.22 11.84 3.23
N ALA A 15 7.44 12.03 3.75
CA ALA A 15 8.46 12.92 3.18
C ALA A 15 8.86 12.60 1.72
N GLY A 16 8.43 11.46 1.16
CA GLY A 16 8.67 11.09 -0.23
C GLY A 16 7.74 11.75 -1.26
N LEU A 17 6.66 12.45 -0.85
CA LEU A 17 5.80 13.16 -1.79
C LEU A 17 6.33 14.58 -2.06
N PRO A 18 6.73 14.92 -3.30
CA PRO A 18 7.10 16.29 -3.64
C PRO A 18 5.87 17.20 -3.61
N VAL A 19 6.00 18.37 -2.97
CA VAL A 19 4.97 19.41 -2.87
C VAL A 19 5.59 20.75 -3.32
N PRO A 20 5.10 21.38 -4.42
CA PRO A 20 3.96 20.96 -5.22
C PRO A 20 4.20 19.66 -6.00
N HIS A 21 3.17 18.82 -6.04
CA HIS A 21 3.13 17.60 -6.82
C HIS A 21 2.80 17.91 -8.28
N GLU A 22 3.84 18.23 -9.04
CA GLU A 22 3.75 18.55 -10.47
C GLU A 22 3.45 17.35 -11.38
N LEU A 23 3.10 17.62 -12.64
CA LEU A 23 2.74 16.62 -13.65
C LEU A 23 3.82 15.55 -13.85
N TYR A 24 5.09 15.95 -13.89
CA TYR A 24 6.20 15.01 -14.05
C TYR A 24 6.27 13.98 -12.90
N HIS A 25 6.01 14.40 -11.67
CA HIS A 25 5.97 13.50 -10.51
C HIS A 25 4.84 12.47 -10.67
N ALA A 26 3.66 12.93 -11.09
CA ALA A 26 2.51 12.07 -11.33
C ALA A 26 2.79 11.07 -12.47
N GLN A 27 3.38 11.53 -13.58
CA GLN A 27 3.72 10.67 -14.73
C GLN A 27 4.73 9.59 -14.36
N ARG A 28 5.80 9.97 -13.63
CA ARG A 28 6.82 9.00 -13.18
C ARG A 28 6.22 7.94 -12.26
N TRP A 29 5.37 8.34 -11.31
CA TRP A 29 4.70 7.39 -10.43
C TRP A 29 3.72 6.49 -11.19
N LEU A 30 2.89 7.06 -12.07
CA LEU A 30 1.93 6.31 -12.87
C LEU A 30 2.61 5.30 -13.80
N GLN A 31 3.78 5.61 -14.34
CA GLN A 31 4.54 4.66 -15.15
C GLN A 31 4.82 3.37 -14.37
N SER A 32 5.33 3.49 -13.14
CA SER A 32 5.59 2.32 -12.28
C SER A 32 4.30 1.59 -11.90
N VAL A 33 3.20 2.32 -11.62
CA VAL A 33 1.91 1.69 -11.32
C VAL A 33 1.39 0.89 -12.51
N VAL A 34 1.47 1.43 -13.72
CA VAL A 34 1.03 0.75 -14.95
C VAL A 34 1.87 -0.50 -15.22
N GLU A 35 3.19 -0.41 -15.07
CA GLU A 35 4.11 -1.55 -15.25
C GLU A 35 3.82 -2.67 -14.24
N ASN A 36 3.61 -2.31 -12.97
CA ASN A 36 3.28 -3.29 -11.91
C ASN A 36 1.91 -3.94 -12.15
N CYS A 37 0.87 -3.14 -12.46
CA CYS A 37 -0.46 -3.68 -12.73
C CYS A 37 -0.46 -4.57 -13.99
N ALA A 38 0.28 -4.19 -15.04
CA ALA A 38 0.42 -5.04 -16.23
C ALA A 38 1.11 -6.38 -15.91
N THR A 39 2.13 -6.37 -15.04
CA THR A 39 2.78 -7.59 -14.54
C THR A 39 1.78 -8.47 -13.79
N GLY A 40 1.06 -7.90 -12.82
CA GLY A 40 0.04 -8.64 -12.05
C GLY A 40 -1.10 -9.17 -12.91
N GLN A 41 -1.55 -8.39 -13.90
CA GLN A 41 -2.59 -8.80 -14.83
C GLN A 41 -2.14 -10.01 -15.67
N LYS A 42 -0.91 -9.97 -16.18
CA LYS A 42 -0.34 -11.10 -16.92
C LYS A 42 -0.24 -12.35 -16.05
N ASP A 43 0.24 -12.22 -14.81
CA ASP A 43 0.36 -13.36 -13.90
C ASP A 43 -1.02 -14.00 -13.60
N VAL A 44 -2.05 -13.17 -13.45
CA VAL A 44 -3.44 -13.64 -13.27
C VAL A 44 -3.96 -14.37 -14.51
N GLU A 45 -3.64 -13.88 -15.71
CA GLU A 45 -4.03 -14.52 -16.98
C GLU A 45 -3.32 -15.87 -17.16
N ASP A 46 -2.00 -15.90 -16.94
CA ASP A 46 -1.18 -17.11 -17.02
C ASP A 46 -1.65 -18.16 -16.00
N SER A 47 -1.97 -17.76 -14.76
CA SER A 47 -2.53 -18.64 -13.72
C SER A 47 -3.91 -19.21 -14.06
N ARG A 48 -4.71 -18.55 -14.91
CA ARG A 48 -6.02 -19.06 -15.34
C ARG A 48 -5.90 -20.03 -16.51
N ALA A 49 -4.81 -19.96 -17.26
CA ALA A 49 -4.54 -20.82 -18.41
C ALA A 49 -3.91 -22.16 -18.00
N SER A 50 -3.28 -22.24 -16.83
CA SER A 50 -2.82 -23.50 -16.22
C SER A 50 -3.97 -24.28 -15.57
N ASP A 51 -3.87 -25.61 -15.50
CA ASP A 51 -4.91 -26.47 -14.93
C ASP A 51 -5.25 -26.07 -13.48
N ARG A 52 -6.56 -25.94 -13.22
CA ARG A 52 -7.18 -25.32 -12.01
C ARG A 52 -6.77 -25.89 -10.66
N GLU A 53 -6.11 -27.05 -10.62
CA GLU A 53 -5.75 -27.73 -9.36
C GLU A 53 -4.51 -27.13 -8.68
N GLN A 54 -3.66 -26.39 -9.40
CA GLN A 54 -2.60 -25.58 -8.80
C GLN A 54 -2.99 -24.11 -8.88
N ARG A 55 -3.70 -23.59 -7.87
CA ARG A 55 -3.86 -22.14 -7.72
C ARG A 55 -2.46 -21.54 -7.58
N VAL A 56 -1.97 -20.96 -8.67
CA VAL A 56 -0.62 -20.44 -8.78
C VAL A 56 -0.52 -19.23 -7.83
N THR A 57 0.22 -19.37 -6.74
CA THR A 57 0.56 -18.26 -5.82
C THR A 57 1.63 -17.33 -6.38
N GLU A 58 1.98 -17.48 -7.66
CA GLU A 58 3.10 -16.80 -8.29
C GLU A 58 2.76 -15.39 -8.79
N ILE A 59 1.56 -14.88 -8.47
CA ILE A 59 1.18 -13.50 -8.83
C ILE A 59 2.10 -12.53 -8.09
N ARG A 60 2.89 -11.79 -8.88
CA ARG A 60 3.95 -10.91 -8.38
C ARG A 60 3.42 -9.58 -7.88
N GLU A 61 2.42 -9.04 -8.55
CA GLU A 61 1.92 -7.69 -8.32
C GLU A 61 0.39 -7.68 -8.31
N CYS A 62 -0.18 -6.69 -7.63
CA CYS A 62 -1.62 -6.49 -7.68
C CYS A 62 -2.02 -5.87 -9.04
N PRO A 63 -2.98 -6.45 -9.78
CA PRO A 63 -3.39 -5.94 -11.10
C PRO A 63 -4.22 -4.65 -11.01
N VAL A 64 -4.62 -4.24 -9.80
CA VAL A 64 -5.48 -3.08 -9.56
C VAL A 64 -4.89 -2.15 -8.51
N HIS A 65 -5.10 -0.85 -8.70
CA HIS A 65 -4.53 0.21 -7.86
C HIS A 65 -5.50 1.39 -7.67
N THR A 66 -6.24 1.71 -8.73
CA THR A 66 -7.02 2.94 -8.85
C THR A 66 -8.45 2.80 -8.32
N LEU A 67 -8.89 3.78 -7.51
CA LEU A 67 -10.28 3.95 -7.07
C LEU A 67 -11.00 4.97 -7.96
N ARG A 68 -12.20 4.61 -8.45
CA ARG A 68 -13.02 5.45 -9.34
C ARG A 68 -14.48 5.46 -8.90
N ASP A 69 -15.18 6.54 -9.19
CA ASP A 69 -16.63 6.64 -9.04
C ASP A 69 -17.32 6.28 -10.36
N CYS A 70 -17.84 5.05 -10.43
CA CYS A 70 -18.54 4.55 -11.62
C CYS A 70 -19.93 5.18 -11.83
N SER A 71 -20.46 5.92 -10.85
CA SER A 71 -21.73 6.64 -11.00
C SER A 71 -21.58 7.98 -11.73
N SER A 72 -20.35 8.47 -11.87
CA SER A 72 -20.04 9.78 -12.44
C SER A 72 -18.82 9.70 -13.36
N ASP A 73 -19.04 9.42 -14.65
CA ASP A 73 -18.01 9.44 -15.71
C ASP A 73 -16.64 8.84 -15.30
N GLU A 74 -16.66 7.77 -14.50
CA GLU A 74 -15.47 7.09 -13.97
C GLU A 74 -14.47 8.01 -13.23
N LEU A 75 -14.97 9.02 -12.50
CA LEU A 75 -14.16 10.03 -11.83
C LEU A 75 -13.07 9.39 -10.95
N TYR A 76 -11.82 9.78 -11.17
CA TYR A 76 -10.69 9.36 -10.35
C TYR A 76 -10.81 9.85 -8.90
N LEU A 77 -10.82 8.91 -7.95
CA LEU A 77 -10.97 9.19 -6.53
C LEU A 77 -9.65 9.07 -5.77
N GLY A 78 -8.70 8.27 -6.23
CA GLY A 78 -7.44 8.07 -5.53
C GLY A 78 -6.88 6.68 -5.81
N ASP A 79 -6.02 6.23 -4.92
CA ASP A 79 -5.16 5.10 -5.16
C ASP A 79 -4.98 4.27 -3.89
N LEU A 80 -4.81 2.97 -4.08
CA LEU A 80 -4.50 1.98 -3.06
C LEU A 80 -3.63 0.90 -3.68
N GLY A 81 -2.42 0.75 -3.18
CA GLY A 81 -1.43 -0.20 -3.71
C GLY A 81 -0.86 -1.15 -2.69
N LEU A 82 -0.29 -2.25 -3.19
CA LEU A 82 0.60 -3.13 -2.44
C LEU A 82 2.01 -3.06 -3.02
N THR A 83 3.00 -3.03 -2.14
CA THR A 83 4.42 -3.17 -2.52
C THR A 83 5.14 -3.99 -1.46
N ARG A 84 6.28 -4.58 -1.81
CA ARG A 84 7.14 -5.21 -0.80
C ARG A 84 7.67 -4.17 0.18
N TRP A 85 7.57 -4.47 1.48
CA TRP A 85 7.95 -3.56 2.55
C TRP A 85 9.39 -3.11 2.41
N LYS A 86 9.60 -1.81 2.63
CA LYS A 86 10.91 -1.15 2.50
C LYS A 86 11.56 -0.82 3.84
N PHE A 87 11.08 -1.42 4.93
CA PHE A 87 11.69 -1.33 6.27
C PHE A 87 11.98 0.12 6.69
N GLU A 88 11.03 1.03 6.42
CA GLU A 88 11.23 2.45 6.68
C GLU A 88 11.33 2.80 8.16
N ASP A 89 10.93 1.87 9.03
CA ASP A 89 11.05 1.93 10.47
C ASP A 89 12.45 1.57 11.00
N ILE A 90 13.40 1.20 10.13
CA ILE A 90 14.78 0.86 10.47
C ILE A 90 15.72 2.03 10.14
N ILE A 91 16.41 2.54 11.17
CA ILE A 91 17.32 3.71 11.06
C ILE A 91 18.66 3.33 10.44
N ASP A 92 19.21 2.19 10.86
CA ASP A 92 20.46 1.66 10.31
C ASP A 92 20.28 1.35 8.83
N LYS A 93 20.93 2.15 7.97
CA LYS A 93 20.74 2.10 6.51
C LYS A 93 21.27 0.82 5.91
N ASP A 94 22.40 0.31 6.39
CA ASP A 94 23.01 -0.90 5.84
C ASP A 94 22.20 -2.13 6.26
N HIS A 95 21.75 -2.16 7.52
CA HIS A 95 20.83 -3.20 7.97
C HIS A 95 19.50 -3.16 7.21
N ARG A 96 18.94 -1.97 7.02
CA ARG A 96 17.70 -1.75 6.26
C ARG A 96 17.85 -2.23 4.81
N GLU A 97 18.93 -1.88 4.13
CA GLU A 97 19.17 -2.27 2.74
C GLU A 97 19.26 -3.80 2.60
N ASN A 98 19.97 -4.46 3.52
CA ASN A 98 20.03 -5.92 3.54
C ASN A 98 18.64 -6.57 3.69
N LEU A 99 17.78 -6.03 4.57
CA LEU A 99 16.40 -6.50 4.73
C LEU A 99 15.55 -6.24 3.48
N ILE A 100 15.73 -5.10 2.81
CA ILE A 100 15.04 -4.78 1.55
C ILE A 100 15.43 -5.79 0.46
N ILE A 101 16.73 -6.07 0.31
CA ILE A 101 17.25 -7.03 -0.67
C ILE A 101 16.69 -8.42 -0.38
N GLU A 102 16.78 -8.87 0.87
CA GLU A 102 16.27 -10.17 1.29
C GLU A 102 14.76 -10.30 1.02
N ASN A 103 13.97 -9.29 1.37
CA ASN A 103 12.52 -9.29 1.14
C ASN A 103 12.18 -9.18 -0.35
N THR A 104 12.97 -8.47 -1.16
CA THR A 104 12.74 -8.30 -2.61
C THR A 104 13.08 -9.57 -3.40
N ASN A 105 14.08 -10.34 -2.96
CA ASN A 105 14.52 -11.56 -3.65
C ASN A 105 13.67 -12.81 -3.36
N LYS A 106 12.75 -12.75 -2.39
CA LYS A 106 11.81 -13.85 -2.12
C LYS A 106 10.95 -14.16 -3.34
N LEU A 107 10.71 -15.45 -3.58
CA LEU A 107 9.91 -15.87 -4.74
C LEU A 107 8.45 -15.43 -4.60
N PRO A 108 7.75 -15.15 -5.71
CA PRO A 108 6.32 -14.84 -5.67
C PRO A 108 5.54 -15.93 -4.94
N GLY A 109 4.63 -15.53 -4.04
CA GLY A 109 3.89 -16.46 -3.20
C GLY A 109 4.62 -16.97 -1.96
N ASP A 110 5.88 -16.60 -1.72
CA ASP A 110 6.56 -16.92 -0.46
C ASP A 110 5.82 -16.26 0.72
N PRO A 111 5.29 -17.04 1.69
CA PRO A 111 4.48 -16.52 2.78
C PRO A 111 5.28 -15.63 3.75
N THR A 112 6.60 -15.62 3.67
CA THR A 112 7.49 -14.78 4.49
C THR A 112 7.76 -13.41 3.86
N ILE A 113 7.24 -13.13 2.67
CA ILE A 113 7.29 -11.76 2.12
C ILE A 113 6.51 -10.83 3.03
N ILE A 114 7.18 -9.77 3.46
CA ILE A 114 6.53 -8.67 4.16
C ILE A 114 6.05 -7.66 3.12
N TRP A 115 4.74 -7.54 3.00
CA TRP A 115 4.08 -6.58 2.13
C TRP A 115 3.80 -5.28 2.87
N SER A 116 3.49 -4.23 2.12
CA SER A 116 2.99 -2.97 2.64
C SER A 116 1.99 -2.36 1.71
N LEU A 117 1.11 -1.54 2.26
CA LEU A 117 0.11 -0.82 1.49
C LEU A 117 0.24 0.68 1.69
N GLY A 118 -0.04 1.42 0.61
CA GLY A 118 -0.08 2.88 0.60
C GLY A 118 -1.35 3.33 -0.10
N TYR A 119 -1.93 4.45 0.34
CA TYR A 119 -3.18 4.93 -0.23
C TYR A 119 -3.41 6.41 0.00
N TYR A 120 -4.26 6.98 -0.85
CA TYR A 120 -4.87 8.29 -0.65
C TYR A 120 -6.25 8.34 -1.32
N LEU A 121 -7.08 9.28 -0.88
CA LEU A 121 -8.43 9.46 -1.40
C LEU A 121 -8.73 10.94 -1.56
N ARG A 122 -9.56 11.27 -2.55
CA ARG A 122 -10.10 12.61 -2.80
C ARG A 122 -10.84 13.11 -1.56
N PRO A 123 -10.58 14.35 -1.09
CA PRO A 123 -11.18 14.86 0.15
C PRO A 123 -12.71 14.84 0.21
N SER A 124 -13.40 15.07 -0.90
CA SER A 124 -14.87 15.02 -0.97
C SER A 124 -15.47 13.62 -0.76
N TYR A 125 -14.62 12.59 -0.71
CA TYR A 125 -14.99 11.19 -0.47
C TYR A 125 -14.45 10.65 0.87
N HIS A 126 -13.78 11.47 1.67
CA HIS A 126 -13.35 11.10 3.02
C HIS A 126 -14.56 10.86 3.93
N GLY A 127 -14.36 10.07 5.00
CA GLY A 127 -15.41 9.80 6.01
C GLY A 127 -16.55 8.88 5.56
N LYS A 128 -16.54 8.40 4.31
CA LYS A 128 -17.60 7.54 3.73
C LYS A 128 -17.31 6.04 3.82
N GLY A 129 -16.21 5.64 4.49
CA GLY A 129 -15.80 4.24 4.60
C GLY A 129 -15.24 3.60 3.31
N ILE A 130 -15.07 4.38 2.23
CA ILE A 130 -14.60 3.88 0.92
C ILE A 130 -13.23 3.23 1.03
N MET A 131 -12.24 3.91 1.60
CA MET A 131 -10.89 3.35 1.73
C MET A 131 -10.85 2.14 2.66
N LYS A 132 -11.68 2.12 3.72
CA LYS A 132 -11.82 0.96 4.60
C LYS A 132 -12.33 -0.26 3.82
N ALA A 133 -13.33 -0.09 2.96
CA ALA A 133 -13.85 -1.15 2.12
C ALA A 133 -12.82 -1.59 1.05
N ALA A 134 -12.16 -0.63 0.40
CA ALA A 134 -11.14 -0.91 -0.61
C ALA A 134 -9.96 -1.72 -0.05
N ILE A 135 -9.45 -1.36 1.14
CA ILE A 135 -8.38 -2.12 1.80
C ILE A 135 -8.85 -3.54 2.12
N ARG A 136 -10.04 -3.71 2.70
CA ARG A 136 -10.58 -5.05 2.99
C ARG A 136 -10.61 -5.92 1.72
N THR A 137 -11.18 -5.40 0.64
CA THR A 137 -11.29 -6.11 -0.63
C THR A 137 -9.93 -6.45 -1.23
N LEU A 138 -8.98 -5.50 -1.19
CA LEU A 138 -7.61 -5.75 -1.65
C LEU A 138 -6.93 -6.86 -0.84
N LEU A 139 -7.07 -6.82 0.49
CA LEU A 139 -6.45 -7.81 1.38
C LEU A 139 -7.04 -9.21 1.16
N GLU A 140 -8.36 -9.33 1.07
CA GLU A 140 -9.03 -10.60 0.74
C GLU A 140 -8.48 -11.19 -0.55
N TRP A 141 -8.41 -10.38 -1.61
CA TRP A 141 -7.86 -10.81 -2.89
C TRP A 141 -6.38 -11.18 -2.81
N ALA A 142 -5.54 -10.36 -2.16
CA ALA A 142 -4.09 -10.58 -2.08
C ALA A 142 -3.74 -11.81 -1.23
N VAL A 143 -4.50 -12.09 -0.17
CA VAL A 143 -4.35 -13.31 0.64
C VAL A 143 -4.64 -14.55 -0.20
N GLU A 144 -5.70 -14.52 -1.00
CA GLU A 144 -6.13 -15.67 -1.82
C GLU A 144 -5.25 -15.91 -3.05
N ASN A 145 -4.77 -14.84 -3.69
CA ASN A 145 -4.15 -14.92 -5.01
C ASN A 145 -2.63 -14.71 -4.98
N MET A 146 -2.10 -13.91 -4.04
CA MET A 146 -0.66 -13.64 -3.92
C MET A 146 -0.02 -14.32 -2.69
N ASN A 147 -0.79 -15.11 -1.93
CA ASN A 147 -0.38 -15.72 -0.66
C ASN A 147 0.18 -14.72 0.36
N VAL A 148 -0.36 -13.49 0.39
CA VAL A 148 0.06 -12.49 1.38
C VAL A 148 -0.26 -12.99 2.80
N ARG A 149 0.76 -13.11 3.65
CA ARG A 149 0.59 -13.51 5.07
C ARG A 149 1.06 -12.48 6.07
N HIS A 150 1.95 -11.57 5.68
CA HIS A 150 2.51 -10.56 6.56
C HIS A 150 2.49 -9.20 5.86
N LEU A 151 1.77 -8.24 6.46
CA LEU A 151 1.78 -6.85 6.03
C LEU A 151 2.28 -5.94 7.15
N ARG A 152 2.98 -4.89 6.75
CA ARG A 152 3.29 -3.72 7.55
C ARG A 152 2.77 -2.46 6.87
N ALA A 153 2.35 -1.50 7.66
CA ALA A 153 1.95 -0.18 7.19
C ALA A 153 2.42 0.87 8.18
N THR A 154 2.61 2.09 7.71
CA THR A 154 2.86 3.22 8.59
C THR A 154 1.85 4.33 8.39
N ALA A 155 1.66 5.08 9.46
CA ALA A 155 0.94 6.33 9.43
C ALA A 155 1.56 7.26 10.47
N MET A 156 1.58 8.57 10.19
CA MET A 156 1.87 9.54 11.24
C MET A 156 0.91 9.29 12.41
N ASP A 157 1.42 9.29 13.64
CA ASP A 157 0.64 8.96 14.84
C ASP A 157 -0.53 9.92 15.10
N GLU A 158 -0.43 11.15 14.60
CA GLU A 158 -1.51 12.14 14.56
C GLU A 158 -2.61 11.84 13.53
N ASN A 159 -2.33 11.02 12.50
CA ASN A 159 -3.30 10.70 11.45
C ASN A 159 -4.32 9.66 11.94
N LYS A 160 -5.22 10.09 12.82
CA LYS A 160 -6.23 9.23 13.45
C LYS A 160 -7.15 8.55 12.43
N SER A 161 -7.43 9.20 11.30
CA SER A 161 -8.25 8.65 10.23
C SER A 161 -7.58 7.45 9.54
N SER A 162 -6.29 7.56 9.20
CA SER A 162 -5.52 6.45 8.62
C SER A 162 -5.35 5.31 9.62
N LEU A 163 -4.97 5.62 10.86
CA LEU A 163 -4.86 4.63 11.94
C LEU A 163 -6.17 3.86 12.16
N SER A 164 -7.29 4.57 12.27
CA SER A 164 -8.61 3.95 12.43
C SER A 164 -8.98 3.08 11.22
N THR A 165 -8.59 3.48 10.02
CA THR A 165 -8.85 2.73 8.78
C THR A 165 -8.05 1.44 8.74
N LEU A 166 -6.76 1.47 9.09
CA LEU A 166 -5.89 0.30 9.17
C LEU A 166 -6.34 -0.66 10.28
N ILE A 167 -6.57 -0.15 11.50
CA ILE A 167 -7.00 -0.96 12.65
C ILE A 167 -8.34 -1.64 12.36
N SER A 168 -9.27 -0.93 11.72
CA SER A 168 -10.55 -1.48 11.26
C SER A 168 -10.41 -2.64 10.26
N ASN A 169 -9.26 -2.77 9.61
CA ASN A 169 -8.91 -3.83 8.67
C ASN A 169 -8.00 -4.90 9.32
N GLY A 170 -7.92 -4.93 10.65
CA GLY A 170 -7.22 -5.98 11.40
C GLY A 170 -5.77 -5.67 11.75
N PHE A 171 -5.21 -4.56 11.27
CA PHE A 171 -3.86 -4.14 11.67
C PHE A 171 -3.82 -3.82 13.17
N LYS A 172 -2.67 -4.09 13.79
CA LYS A 172 -2.37 -3.72 15.17
C LYS A 172 -1.17 -2.79 15.18
N VAL A 173 -1.18 -1.80 16.07
CA VAL A 173 0.00 -0.96 16.29
C VAL A 173 1.08 -1.82 16.95
N GLU A 174 2.21 -1.99 16.27
CA GLU A 174 3.38 -2.69 16.80
C GLU A 174 4.18 -1.75 17.72
N LYS A 175 4.48 -0.55 17.21
CA LYS A 175 5.28 0.47 17.89
C LYS A 175 4.97 1.86 17.35
N ILE A 176 5.34 2.88 18.13
CA ILE A 176 5.35 4.28 17.70
C ILE A 176 6.79 4.77 17.83
N LEU A 177 7.33 5.29 16.73
CA LEU A 177 8.65 5.90 16.69
C LEU A 177 8.49 7.42 16.87
N PRO A 178 8.90 8.01 18.00
CA PRO A 178 8.79 9.45 18.21
C PRO A 178 9.72 10.21 17.26
N ASP A 179 9.31 11.40 16.84
CA ASP A 179 10.13 12.33 16.04
C ASP A 179 10.73 11.73 14.75
N PHE A 180 10.01 10.79 14.14
CA PHE A 180 10.50 9.98 13.03
C PHE A 180 9.99 10.43 11.66
N ALA A 181 8.77 10.96 11.61
CA ALA A 181 8.16 11.50 10.40
C ALA A 181 8.17 13.03 10.42
N PHE A 182 7.88 13.63 9.26
CA PHE A 182 7.75 15.07 9.12
C PHE A 182 6.38 15.44 8.59
N LYS A 183 5.74 16.40 9.24
CA LYS A 183 4.47 17.01 8.84
C LYS A 183 4.64 18.52 8.84
N GLU A 184 4.49 19.12 7.67
CA GLU A 184 4.62 20.58 7.50
C GLU A 184 5.93 21.15 8.09
N GLY A 185 7.04 20.42 7.92
CA GLY A 185 8.36 20.80 8.43
C GLY A 185 8.62 20.49 9.92
N ASN A 186 7.61 20.05 10.67
CA ASN A 186 7.74 19.66 12.06
C ASN A 186 7.88 18.14 12.20
N LYS A 187 8.65 17.69 13.20
CA LYS A 187 8.75 16.28 13.52
C LYS A 187 7.44 15.78 14.15
N THR A 188 7.04 14.56 13.82
CA THR A 188 5.89 13.86 14.38
C THR A 188 6.21 12.38 14.56
N GLY A 189 5.45 11.69 15.40
CA GLY A 189 5.60 10.25 15.56
C GLY A 189 5.17 9.49 14.31
N LEU A 190 5.78 8.32 14.10
CA LEU A 190 5.39 7.36 13.07
C LEU A 190 4.90 6.09 13.76
N ALA A 191 3.61 5.78 13.62
CA ALA A 191 3.07 4.49 14.03
C ALA A 191 3.43 3.44 12.98
N VAL A 192 3.99 2.32 13.43
CA VAL A 192 4.22 1.13 12.62
C VAL A 192 3.15 0.12 13.00
N LEU A 193 2.39 -0.33 12.01
CA LEU A 193 1.28 -1.25 12.17
C LEU A 193 1.58 -2.56 11.44
N GLU A 194 1.11 -3.66 12.02
CA GLU A 194 1.33 -5.00 11.50
C GLU A 194 0.02 -5.78 11.41
N LEU A 195 -0.12 -6.56 10.33
CA LEU A 195 -1.17 -7.53 10.12
C LEU A 195 -0.53 -8.86 9.70
N LYS A 196 -0.85 -9.93 10.43
CA LYS A 196 -0.40 -11.28 10.15
C LYS A 196 -1.59 -12.22 10.03
N TYR A 197 -1.62 -13.00 8.96
CA TYR A 197 -2.54 -14.11 8.79
C TYR A 197 -1.85 -15.40 9.21
N SER A 198 -2.57 -16.30 9.87
CA SER A 198 -2.08 -17.65 10.09
C SER A 198 -1.90 -18.35 8.74
N SER A 199 -0.77 -19.04 8.54
CA SER A 199 -0.64 -19.96 7.41
C SER A 199 -1.78 -20.99 7.50
N ALA A 200 -2.43 -21.29 6.38
CA ALA A 200 -3.30 -22.45 6.33
C ALA A 200 -2.42 -23.68 6.66
N VAL A 201 -2.85 -24.47 7.64
CA VAL A 201 -2.22 -25.74 8.02
C VAL A 201 -2.37 -26.74 6.89
#